data_AF-A0A0H4TAY1-F1
#
_entry.id   AF-A0A0H4TAY1-F1
#
_cell.length_a   1.000
_cell.length_b   1.000
_cell.length_c   1.000
_cell.angle_alpha   90.00
_cell.angle_beta   90.00
_cell.angle_gamma   90.00
#
_symmetry.space_group_name_H-M   'P 1'
#
loop_
_entity.id
_entity.type
_entity.pdbx_description
1 polymer ?
#
loop_
_entity_poly.entity_id
_entity_poly.type
_entity_poly.pdbx_seq_one_letter_code
_entity_poly.pdbx_strand_id
1 'polypeptide(L)'
;MDANVKENVKNVDTWLRGLFIIIFGVIFYFLIGIIWLLVIFQFVTKVITGKLNEQLEKFSSGLTQYALQILDYVTFQSETRPFPFSPYPGSGTSGGGKSTEKKNKAEPPA
;
A
#
# COMPACT_ATOMS: atom_id res chain seq x y z
N MET A 1 -25.48 -26.52 2.59
CA MET A 1 -24.77 -25.29 2.98
C MET A 1 -23.82 -25.66 4.11
N ASP A 2 -22.54 -25.80 3.78
CA ASP A 2 -21.52 -26.33 4.67
C ASP A 2 -21.24 -25.37 5.83
N ALA A 3 -21.25 -25.89 7.06
CA ALA A 3 -21.11 -25.10 8.29
C ALA A 3 -19.87 -24.19 8.30
N ASN A 4 -18.82 -24.57 7.58
CA ASN A 4 -17.58 -23.80 7.40
C ASN A 4 -17.79 -22.45 6.70
N VAL A 5 -18.71 -22.33 5.74
CA VAL A 5 -18.95 -21.05 5.03
C VAL A 5 -19.60 -20.03 5.98
N LYS A 6 -20.50 -20.49 6.86
CA LYS A 6 -21.16 -19.62 7.86
C LYS A 6 -20.19 -19.05 8.89
N GLU A 7 -19.11 -19.76 9.25
CA GLU A 7 -18.07 -19.22 10.12
C GLU A 7 -17.18 -18.20 9.41
N ASN A 8 -16.76 -18.48 8.17
CA ASN A 8 -15.95 -17.55 7.39
C ASN A 8 -16.67 -16.21 7.13
N VAL A 9 -17.99 -16.24 6.89
CA VAL A 9 -18.81 -15.02 6.72
C VAL A 9 -18.93 -14.20 8.01
N LYS A 10 -18.73 -14.82 9.18
CA LYS A 10 -18.73 -14.14 10.49
C LYS A 10 -17.36 -13.64 10.92
N ASN A 11 -16.28 -13.92 10.18
CA ASN A 11 -14.96 -13.38 10.49
C ASN A 11 -14.95 -11.87 10.19
N VAL A 12 -15.01 -11.08 11.27
CA VAL A 12 -14.94 -9.63 11.25
C VAL A 12 -13.68 -9.16 10.52
N ASP A 13 -12.57 -9.88 10.63
CA ASP A 13 -11.30 -9.57 9.98
C ASP A 13 -11.42 -9.53 8.44
N THR A 14 -12.14 -10.50 7.85
CA THR A 14 -12.38 -10.58 6.40
C THR A 14 -13.25 -9.42 5.90
N TRP A 15 -14.30 -9.07 6.65
CA TRP A 15 -15.15 -7.92 6.34
C TRP A 15 -14.42 -6.59 6.51
N LEU A 16 -13.59 -6.46 7.53
CA LEU A 16 -12.77 -5.28 7.77
C LEU A 16 -11.77 -5.09 6.62
N ARG A 17 -11.12 -6.17 6.17
CA ARG A 17 -10.26 -6.15 4.98
C ARG A 17 -11.04 -5.72 3.75
N GLY A 18 -12.23 -6.26 3.51
CA GLY A 18 -13.12 -5.84 2.43
C GLY A 18 -13.46 -4.34 2.47
N LEU A 19 -13.77 -3.81 3.65
CA LEU A 19 -14.02 -2.37 3.84
C LEU A 19 -12.78 -1.53 3.49
N PHE A 20 -11.60 -1.94 3.97
CA PHE A 20 -10.35 -1.26 3.64
C PHE A 20 -10.05 -1.33 2.14
N ILE A 21 -10.35 -2.43 1.45
CA ILE A 21 -10.19 -2.55 -0.01
C ILE A 21 -11.03 -1.49 -0.72
N ILE A 22 -12.27 -1.28 -0.31
CA ILE A 22 -13.15 -0.27 -0.90
C ILE A 22 -12.58 1.14 -0.66
N ILE A 23 -12.21 1.45 0.59
CA ILE A 23 -11.65 2.76 0.96
C ILE A 23 -10.36 3.04 0.19
N PHE A 24 -9.41 2.11 0.20
CA PHE A 24 -8.15 2.26 -0.49
C PHE A 24 -8.30 2.24 -2.01
N GLY A 25 -9.27 1.50 -2.56
CA GLY A 25 -9.61 1.54 -3.98
C GLY A 25 -10.10 2.92 -4.43
N VAL A 26 -10.92 3.58 -3.61
CA VAL A 26 -11.33 4.98 -3.87
C VAL A 26 -10.12 5.91 -3.82
N ILE A 27 -9.28 5.79 -2.79
CA ILE A 27 -8.05 6.58 -2.65
C ILE A 27 -7.11 6.36 -3.86
N PHE A 28 -6.95 5.12 -4.31
CA PHE A 28 -6.17 4.77 -5.50
C PHE A 28 -6.68 5.48 -6.76
N TYR A 29 -8.00 5.56 -6.94
CA TYR A 29 -8.59 6.27 -8.06
C TYR A 29 -8.29 7.79 -8.01
N PHE A 30 -8.32 8.40 -6.82
CA PHE A 30 -7.87 9.79 -6.68
C PHE A 30 -6.37 9.94 -6.97
N LEU A 31 -5.55 9.00 -6.49
CA LEU A 31 -4.11 8.96 -6.74
C LEU A 31 -3.78 8.93 -8.24
N ILE A 32 -4.50 8.10 -9.02
CA ILE A 32 -4.26 8.02 -10.47
C ILE A 32 -4.51 9.38 -11.13
N GLY A 33 -5.55 10.11 -10.70
CA GLY A 33 -5.83 11.46 -11.19
C GLY A 33 -4.70 12.45 -10.88
N ILE A 34 -4.13 12.39 -9.68
CA ILE A 34 -2.98 13.22 -9.28
C ILE A 34 -1.75 12.85 -10.10
N ILE A 35 -1.47 11.56 -10.31
CA ILE A 35 -0.35 11.10 -11.13
C ILE A 35 -0.47 11.65 -12.55
N TRP A 36 -1.66 11.59 -13.17
CA TRP A 36 -1.89 12.18 -14.48
C TRP A 36 -1.62 13.69 -14.51
N LEU A 37 -2.06 14.43 -13.49
CA LEU A 37 -1.78 15.85 -13.37
C LEU A 37 -0.27 16.13 -13.28
N LEU A 38 0.47 15.34 -12.50
CA LEU A 38 1.92 15.43 -12.38
C LEU A 38 2.61 15.14 -13.72
N VAL A 39 2.16 14.12 -14.46
CA VAL A 39 2.72 13.78 -15.78
C VAL A 39 2.52 14.92 -16.77
N ILE A 40 1.34 15.52 -16.82
CA ILE A 40 1.06 16.67 -17.70
C ILE A 40 1.96 17.85 -17.31
N PHE A 41 2.07 18.15 -16.00
CA PHE A 41 2.94 19.23 -15.54
C PHE A 41 4.42 18.97 -15.85
N GLN A 42 4.89 17.74 -15.65
CA GLN A 42 6.26 17.32 -15.98
C GLN A 42 6.52 17.45 -17.48
N PHE A 43 5.52 17.13 -18.32
CA PHE A 43 5.61 17.29 -19.76
C PHE A 43 5.71 18.77 -20.16
N VAL A 44 4.85 19.64 -19.61
CA VAL A 44 4.87 21.09 -19.86
C VAL A 44 6.20 21.70 -19.43
N THR A 45 6.68 21.38 -18.23
CA THR A 45 7.99 21.86 -17.73
C THR A 45 9.14 21.36 -18.58
N LYS A 46 9.09 20.11 -19.08
CA LYS A 46 10.08 19.59 -20.02
C LYS A 46 10.09 20.35 -21.34
N VAL A 47 8.91 20.70 -21.86
CA VAL A 47 8.79 21.48 -23.11
C VAL A 47 9.34 22.90 -22.94
N ILE A 48 9.10 23.54 -21.79
CA ILE A 48 9.55 24.92 -21.54
C ILE A 48 11.03 24.98 -21.15
N THR A 49 11.45 24.15 -20.18
CA THR A 49 12.77 24.23 -19.54
C THR A 49 13.80 23.29 -20.18
N GLY A 50 13.37 22.30 -20.99
CA GLY A 50 14.23 21.28 -21.57
C GLY A 50 14.78 20.25 -20.56
N LYS A 51 14.48 20.43 -19.27
CA LYS A 51 14.93 19.56 -18.17
C LYS A 51 13.74 19.12 -17.33
N LEU A 52 13.81 17.91 -16.80
CA LEU A 52 12.86 17.45 -15.79
C LEU A 52 13.18 18.13 -14.45
N ASN A 53 12.14 18.54 -13.72
CA ASN A 53 12.29 19.02 -12.35
C ASN A 53 12.55 17.82 -11.41
N GLU A 54 13.77 17.69 -10.90
CA GLU A 54 14.18 16.60 -10.00
C GLU A 54 13.32 16.51 -8.72
N GLN A 55 12.83 17.65 -8.21
CA GLN A 55 11.99 17.64 -7.01
C GLN A 55 10.64 16.99 -7.30
N LEU A 56 10.07 17.27 -8.48
CA LEU A 56 8.80 16.72 -8.90
C LEU A 56 8.91 15.24 -9.30
N GLU A 57 10.07 14.86 -9.85
CA GLU A 57 10.40 13.45 -10.10
C GLU A 57 10.45 12.64 -8.80
N LYS A 58 11.16 13.13 -7.77
CA LYS A 58 11.22 12.48 -6.46
C LYS A 58 9.83 12.37 -5.82
N PHE A 59 9.01 13.41 -5.93
CA PHE A 59 7.64 13.41 -5.41
C PHE A 59 6.75 12.39 -6.14
N SER A 60 6.76 12.39 -7.47
CA SER A 60 5.97 11.46 -8.29
C SER A 60 6.41 10.00 -8.12
N SER A 61 7.70 9.75 -7.90
CA SER A 61 8.24 8.43 -7.56
C SER A 61 7.63 7.90 -6.25
N GLY A 62 7.63 8.72 -5.18
CA GLY A 62 6.98 8.35 -3.91
C GLY A 62 5.48 8.08 -4.08
N LEU A 63 4.78 8.92 -4.86
CA LEU A 63 3.35 8.75 -5.13
C LEU A 63 3.05 7.46 -5.89
N THR A 64 3.90 7.10 -6.85
CA THR A 64 3.78 5.86 -7.63
C THR A 64 4.03 4.63 -6.77
N GLN A 65 5.02 4.68 -5.88
CA GLN A 65 5.27 3.60 -4.92
C GLN A 65 4.11 3.44 -3.94
N TYR A 66 3.47 4.54 -3.50
CA TYR A 66 2.28 4.47 -2.67
C TYR A 66 1.08 3.86 -3.41
N ALA A 67 0.90 4.19 -4.69
CA ALA A 67 -0.11 3.55 -5.54
C ALA A 67 0.11 2.03 -5.65
N LEU A 68 1.36 1.57 -5.79
CA LEU A 68 1.70 0.14 -5.78
C LEU A 68 1.39 -0.52 -4.43
N GLN A 69 1.75 0.10 -3.31
CA GLN A 69 1.46 -0.41 -1.97
C GLN A 69 -0.05 -0.60 -1.76
N ILE A 70 -0.88 0.33 -2.25
CA ILE A 70 -2.33 0.18 -2.24
C ILE A 70 -2.75 -0.99 -3.12
N LEU A 71 -2.21 -1.07 -4.34
CA LEU A 71 -2.56 -2.11 -5.30
C LEU A 71 -2.28 -3.50 -4.75
N ASP A 72 -1.14 -3.71 -4.10
CA ASP A 72 -0.78 -4.98 -3.46
C ASP A 72 -1.76 -5.39 -2.36
N TYR A 73 -2.26 -4.43 -1.58
CA TYR A 73 -3.27 -4.70 -0.55
C TYR A 73 -4.63 -5.07 -1.16
N VAL A 74 -5.10 -4.29 -2.15
CA VAL A 74 -6.42 -4.52 -2.76
C VAL A 74 -6.48 -5.75 -3.66
N THR A 75 -5.34 -6.17 -4.22
CA THR A 75 -5.19 -7.38 -5.05
C THR A 75 -4.85 -8.63 -4.23
N PHE A 76 -4.86 -8.53 -2.90
CA PHE A 76 -4.51 -9.61 -1.98
C PHE A 76 -3.06 -10.13 -2.11
N GLN A 77 -2.18 -9.42 -2.84
CA GLN A 77 -0.76 -9.76 -2.92
C GLN A 77 -0.03 -9.47 -1.59
N SER A 78 -0.55 -8.55 -0.79
CA SER A 78 -0.04 -8.23 0.54
C SER A 78 -1.16 -8.20 1.59
N GLU A 79 -0.85 -8.67 2.79
CA GLU A 79 -1.70 -8.50 3.98
C GLU A 79 -1.36 -7.23 4.77
N THR A 80 -0.29 -6.54 4.37
CA THR A 80 0.16 -5.32 5.02
C THR A 80 -0.69 -4.14 4.55
N ARG A 81 -1.35 -3.46 5.51
CA ARG A 81 -2.16 -2.27 5.21
C ARG A 81 -1.27 -1.13 4.71
N PRO A 82 -1.64 -0.39 3.66
CA PRO A 82 -0.86 0.73 3.17
C PRO A 82 -0.86 1.92 4.17
N PHE A 83 -0.02 2.93 3.92
CA PHE A 83 -0.02 4.17 4.69
C PHE A 83 -1.46 4.74 4.85
N PRO A 84 -1.85 5.29 6.01
CA PRO A 84 -1.05 5.67 7.20
C PRO A 84 -0.77 4.54 8.21
N PHE A 85 -1.19 3.31 7.94
CA PHE A 85 -1.01 2.20 8.89
C PHE A 85 0.35 1.52 8.79
N SER A 86 1.07 1.76 7.71
CA SER A 86 2.45 1.31 7.47
C SER A 86 3.33 2.49 7.03
N PRO A 87 4.66 2.35 7.08
CA PRO A 87 5.58 3.39 6.62
C PRO A 87 5.30 3.81 5.18
N TYR A 88 5.42 5.11 4.93
CA TYR A 88 5.31 5.67 3.58
C TYR A 88 6.47 5.16 2.72
N PRO A 89 6.21 4.67 1.48
CA PRO A 89 7.26 4.14 0.63
C PRO A 89 8.27 5.22 0.26
N GLY A 90 9.57 4.90 0.42
CA GLY A 90 10.66 5.83 0.15
C GLY A 90 11.11 6.67 1.34
N SER A 91 10.39 6.64 2.47
CA SER A 91 11.01 7.00 3.76
C SER A 91 11.96 5.86 4.12
N GLY A 92 13.25 6.13 4.34
CA GLY A 92 14.30 5.12 4.56
C GLY A 92 14.14 4.20 5.78
N THR A 93 12.95 4.15 6.38
CA THR A 93 12.55 3.09 7.31
C THR A 93 12.07 1.91 6.49
N SER A 94 13.01 0.99 6.25
CA SER A 94 12.72 -0.39 5.89
C SER A 94 11.78 -1.00 6.95
N GLY A 95 10.49 -0.88 6.71
CA GLY A 95 9.42 -1.56 7.43
C GLY A 95 8.78 -2.63 6.56
N GLY A 96 9.59 -3.29 5.72
CA GLY A 96 9.24 -4.60 5.19
C GLY A 96 9.09 -5.55 6.38
N GLY A 97 7.93 -6.19 6.47
CA GLY A 97 7.55 -7.05 7.58
C GLY A 97 8.70 -7.94 8.04
N LYS A 98 9.22 -7.67 9.23
CA LYS A 98 9.73 -8.77 10.05
C LYS A 98 8.52 -9.57 10.45
N SER A 99 8.30 -10.64 9.69
CA SER A 99 7.62 -11.85 10.13
C SER A 99 7.75 -11.99 11.63
N THR A 100 6.60 -11.99 12.29
CA THR A 100 6.29 -12.91 13.39
C THR A 100 7.36 -13.98 13.62
N GLU A 101 8.29 -13.70 14.53
CA GLU A 101 9.01 -14.74 15.28
C GLU A 101 8.30 -14.87 16.63
N LYS A 102 7.09 -15.43 16.62
CA LYS A 102 6.55 -16.08 17.81
C LYS A 102 6.72 -17.58 17.61
N LYS A 103 7.54 -18.17 18.49
CA LYS A 103 7.44 -19.51 19.09
C LYS A 103 8.68 -20.37 18.86
N ASN A 104 9.59 -20.31 19.84
CA ASN A 104 10.03 -21.53 20.51
C ASN A 104 10.05 -21.28 22.01
N LYS A 105 8.90 -21.58 22.64
CA LYS A 105 8.88 -22.06 24.02
C LYS A 105 9.58 -23.41 24.02
N ALA A 106 10.77 -23.47 24.61
CA ALA A 106 11.34 -24.69 25.14
C ALA A 106 12.18 -24.30 26.35
N GLU A 107 11.52 -23.97 27.45
CA GLU A 107 12.07 -24.28 28.75
C GLU A 107 11.80 -25.78 28.97
N PRO A 108 12.85 -26.58 29.23
CA PRO A 108 12.76 -27.55 30.31
C PRO A 108 13.98 -27.50 31.24
N PRO A 109 13.85 -28.10 32.43
CA PRO A 109 14.59 -27.74 33.63
C PRO A 109 15.96 -28.42 33.73
N ALA A 110 16.88 -27.75 34.41
CA ALA A 110 17.98 -28.36 35.15
C ALA A 110 18.36 -27.46 36.32
#